data_AF-A0A7T2LMT2-F1
#
_entry.id   AF-A0A7T2LMT2-F1
#
_cell.length_a   1.000
_cell.length_b   1.000
_cell.length_c   1.000
_cell.angle_alpha   90.00
_cell.angle_beta   90.00
_cell.angle_gamma   90.00
#
_symmetry.space_group_name_H-M   'P 1'
#
loop_
_entity.id
_entity.type
_entity.pdbx_description
1 polymer ?
#
loop_
_entity_poly.entity_id
_entity_poly.type
_entity_poly.pdbx_seq_one_letter_code
_entity_poly.pdbx_strand_id
1 'polypeptide(L)'
;MSTFEWIVCCRCKENFGMDRATYGTLKKSGATFHCPFGHPQHFTAGKTEEQKLREQLEEERRQRQRAEQAVARQADWRREAEERAKHERARANGYKGHATRITKRAKAGVCPCCNRSFQQLARHMAAKHPQFTPLEVEPA
;
A
#
# COMPACT_ATOMS: atom_id res chain seq x y z
N MET A 1 27.61 50.31 32.50
CA MET A 1 26.62 50.92 31.58
C MET A 1 25.47 49.94 31.43
N SER A 2 24.27 50.32 31.86
CA SER A 2 23.09 49.46 31.71
C SER A 2 22.71 49.37 30.23
N THR A 3 22.63 48.16 29.69
CA THR A 3 22.29 47.92 28.28
C THR A 3 20.84 47.51 28.21
N PHE A 4 20.04 48.19 27.38
CA PHE A 4 18.61 47.94 27.24
C PHE A 4 18.28 47.33 25.87
N GLU A 5 17.29 46.44 25.85
CA GLU A 5 16.65 45.90 24.65
C GLU A 5 15.26 46.55 24.52
N TRP A 6 14.91 47.01 23.33
CA TRP A 6 13.61 47.61 23.05
C TRP A 6 12.62 46.54 22.61
N ILE A 7 11.47 46.49 23.27
CA ILE A 7 10.44 45.47 23.04
C ILE A 7 9.09 46.16 22.83
N VAL A 8 8.28 45.58 21.96
CA VAL A 8 6.91 46.02 21.68
C VAL A 8 5.95 45.18 22.52
N CYS A 9 4.99 45.82 23.21
CA CYS A 9 3.90 45.09 23.85
C CYS A 9 3.05 44.37 22.79
N CYS A 10 2.80 43.06 22.96
CA CYS A 10 2.02 42.28 21.99
C CYS A 10 0.55 42.74 21.91
N ARG A 11 0.04 43.40 22.96
CA ARG A 11 -1.35 43.88 23.05
C ARG A 11 -1.49 45.36 22.71
N CYS A 12 -0.90 46.25 23.49
CA CYS A 12 -1.05 47.71 23.28
C CYS A 12 -0.04 48.33 22.32
N LYS A 13 0.91 47.54 21.79
CA LYS A 13 1.92 47.96 20.80
C LYS A 13 2.87 49.09 21.23
N GLU A 14 2.87 49.45 22.51
CA GLU A 14 3.81 50.42 23.06
C GLU A 14 5.25 49.87 23.05
N ASN A 15 6.21 50.73 22.76
CA ASN A 15 7.64 50.43 22.85
C ASN A 15 8.16 50.74 24.26
N PHE A 16 8.87 49.79 24.86
CA PHE A 16 9.51 50.02 26.15
C PHE A 16 10.86 49.31 26.24
N GLY A 17 11.75 49.90 27.04
CA GLY A 17 13.07 49.35 27.30
C GLY A 17 13.03 48.33 28.44
N MET A 18 13.72 47.20 28.24
CA MET A 18 13.97 46.20 29.27
C MET A 18 15.47 45.97 29.41
N ASP A 19 15.96 45.80 30.63
CA ASP A 19 17.36 45.44 30.86
C ASP A 19 17.71 44.13 30.13
N ARG A 20 18.88 44.11 29.49
CA ARG A 20 19.32 42.98 28.65
C ARG A 20 19.45 41.66 29.41
N ALA A 21 19.84 41.68 30.69
CA ALA A 21 19.93 40.48 31.50
C ALA A 21 18.52 39.92 31.81
N THR A 22 17.57 40.81 32.09
CA THR A 22 16.16 40.46 32.29
C THR A 22 15.54 39.90 31.01
N TYR A 23 15.76 40.54 29.86
CA TYR A 23 15.31 40.04 28.55
C TYR A 23 15.83 38.63 28.26
N GLY A 24 17.14 38.41 28.44
CA GLY A 24 17.75 37.10 28.21
C GLY A 24 17.20 36.01 29.14
N THR A 25 16.91 36.35 30.40
CA THR A 25 16.34 35.42 31.38
C THR A 25 14.90 35.06 31.02
N LEU A 26 14.05 36.05 30.75
CA LEU A 26 12.66 35.84 30.35
C LEU A 26 12.54 35.08 29.03
N LYS A 27 13.45 35.32 28.07
CA LYS A 27 13.47 34.60 26.79
C LYS A 27 13.83 33.12 26.94
N LYS A 28 14.64 32.77 27.94
CA LYS A 28 15.00 31.37 28.24
C LYS A 28 13.95 30.67 29.10
N SER A 29 13.42 31.35 30.13
CA SER A 29 12.46 30.76 31.06
C SER A 29 11.04 30.71 30.51
N GLY A 30 10.71 31.57 29.55
CA GLY A 30 9.34 31.73 29.06
C GLY A 30 8.40 32.34 30.10
N ALA A 31 8.93 32.94 31.17
CA ALA A 31 8.12 33.53 32.23
C ALA A 31 7.31 34.74 31.71
N THR A 32 6.12 34.90 32.30
CA THR A 32 5.25 36.04 32.01
C THR A 32 5.83 37.32 32.59
N PHE A 33 5.83 38.38 31.80
CA PHE A 33 6.20 39.73 32.17
C PHE A 33 5.11 40.71 31.71
N HIS A 34 5.12 41.92 32.28
CA HIS A 34 4.11 42.94 32.00
C HIS A 34 4.73 44.13 31.29
N CYS A 35 3.97 44.74 30.36
CA CYS A 35 4.33 46.05 29.82
C CYS A 35 4.06 47.18 30.84
N PRO A 36 4.52 48.41 30.60
CA PRO A 36 4.27 49.55 31.50
C PRO A 36 2.79 49.84 31.76
N PHE A 37 1.91 49.47 30.81
CA PHE A 37 0.46 49.56 30.93
C PHE A 37 -0.21 48.31 31.52
N GLY A 38 0.57 47.34 32.01
CA GLY A 38 0.08 46.18 32.76
C GLY A 38 -0.30 44.95 31.94
N HIS A 39 -0.19 44.96 30.60
CA HIS A 39 -0.56 43.80 29.78
C HIS A 39 0.42 42.64 29.98
N PRO A 40 -0.05 41.41 30.31
CA PRO A 40 0.79 40.23 30.47
C PRO A 40 1.23 39.68 29.11
N GLN A 41 2.48 39.26 29.02
CA GLN A 41 3.09 38.71 27.83
C GLN A 41 4.26 37.80 28.21
N HIS A 42 4.59 36.85 27.35
CA HIS A 42 5.72 35.94 27.56
C HIS A 42 6.42 35.72 26.22
N PHE A 43 7.69 35.35 26.26
CA PHE A 43 8.39 34.92 25.06
C PHE A 43 8.02 33.47 24.76
N THR A 44 7.47 33.22 23.57
CA THR A 44 7.32 31.87 23.06
C THR A 44 8.70 31.40 22.61
N ALA A 45 9.29 30.45 23.33
CA ALA A 45 10.42 29.71 22.81
C ALA A 45 9.89 28.91 21.60
N GLY A 46 10.25 29.33 20.39
CA GLY A 46 10.07 28.49 19.21
C GLY A 46 10.76 27.15 19.41
N LYS A 47 10.39 26.13 18.63
CA LYS A 47 11.05 24.82 18.69
C LYS A 47 12.57 25.02 18.58
N THR A 48 13.31 24.42 19.50
CA THR A 48 14.77 24.38 19.40
C THR A 48 15.17 23.64 18.12
N GLU A 49 16.37 23.92 17.59
CA GLU A 49 16.89 23.17 16.44
C GLU A 49 16.91 21.67 16.73
N GLU A 50 17.24 21.27 17.95
CA GLU A 50 17.18 19.87 18.36
C GLU A 50 15.76 19.29 18.29
N GLN A 51 14.74 20.01 18.76
CA GLN A 51 13.35 19.58 18.64
C GLN A 51 12.90 19.47 17.18
N LYS A 52 13.27 20.45 16.34
CA LYS A 52 12.98 20.41 14.90
C LYS A 52 13.64 19.20 14.23
N LEU A 53 14.91 18.93 14.54
CA LEU A 53 15.64 17.79 14.00
C LEU A 53 15.03 16.46 14.45
N ARG A 54 14.61 16.34 15.72
CA ARG A 54 13.91 15.15 16.22
C ARG A 54 12.60 14.92 15.48
N GLU A 55 11.81 15.96 15.27
CA GLU A 55 10.55 15.86 14.53
C GLU A 55 10.77 15.49 13.06
N GLN A 56 11.79 16.07 12.41
CA GLN A 56 12.16 15.71 11.03
C GLN A 56 12.58 14.24 10.93
N LEU A 57 13.38 13.77 11.88
CA LEU A 57 13.81 12.36 11.91
C LEU A 57 12.62 11.41 12.14
N GLU A 58 11.69 11.77 13.03
CA GLU A 58 10.47 10.98 13.24
C GLU A 58 9.60 10.95 11.97
N GLU A 59 9.44 12.09 11.31
CA GLU A 59 8.67 12.19 10.07
C GLU A 59 9.29 11.34 8.96
N GLU A 60 10.61 11.43 8.76
CA GLU A 60 11.33 10.62 7.78
C GLU A 60 11.21 9.12 8.08
N ARG A 61 11.33 8.72 9.35
CA ARG A 61 11.11 7.32 9.77
C ARG A 61 9.70 6.85 9.45
N ARG A 62 8.67 7.67 9.71
CA ARG A 62 7.27 7.34 9.39
C ARG A 62 7.07 7.21 7.88
N GLN A 63 7.66 8.11 7.09
CA GLN A 63 7.58 8.05 5.63
C GLN A 63 8.24 6.79 5.09
N ARG A 64 9.45 6.47 5.58
CA ARG A 64 10.16 5.24 5.21
C ARG A 64 9.36 4.00 5.55
N GLN A 65 8.81 3.92 6.77
CA GLN A 65 7.99 2.78 7.19
C GLN A 65 6.75 2.61 6.28
N ARG A 66 6.08 3.71 5.92
CA ARG A 66 4.93 3.67 4.99
C ARG A 66 5.34 3.18 3.60
N ALA A 67 6.48 3.62 3.10
CA ALA A 67 7.01 3.18 1.81
C ALA A 67 7.36 1.68 1.82
N GLU A 68 8.05 1.21 2.86
CA GLU A 68 8.38 -0.21 3.04
C GLU A 68 7.11 -1.08 3.12
N GLN A 69 6.09 -0.64 3.86
CA GLN A 69 4.79 -1.33 3.91
C GLN A 69 4.07 -1.34 2.57
N ALA A 70 4.15 -0.26 1.79
CA ALA A 70 3.54 -0.21 0.46
C ALA A 70 4.20 -1.20 -0.50
N VAL A 71 5.52 -1.31 -0.48
CA VAL A 71 6.28 -2.28 -1.28
C VAL A 71 5.94 -3.71 -0.86
N ALA A 72 5.90 -4.01 0.44
CA ALA A 72 5.53 -5.33 0.95
C ALA A 72 4.12 -5.73 0.49
N ARG A 73 3.14 -4.83 0.64
CA ARG A 73 1.77 -5.06 0.13
C ARG A 73 1.77 -5.35 -1.36
N GLN A 74 2.50 -4.56 -2.16
CA GLN A 74 2.55 -4.77 -3.61
C GLN A 74 3.12 -6.15 -3.97
N ALA A 75 4.14 -6.62 -3.24
CA ALA A 75 4.69 -7.95 -3.43
C ALA A 75 3.67 -9.06 -3.10
N ASP A 76 2.93 -8.90 -1.99
CA ASP A 76 1.87 -9.84 -1.62
C ASP A 76 0.74 -9.89 -2.65
N TRP A 77 0.27 -8.73 -3.14
CA TRP A 77 -0.73 -8.65 -4.21
C TRP A 77 -0.27 -9.37 -5.49
N ARG A 78 0.99 -9.19 -5.88
CA ARG A 78 1.56 -9.86 -7.06
C ARG A 78 1.59 -11.38 -6.88
N ARG A 79 2.05 -11.86 -5.72
CA ARG A 79 2.10 -13.29 -5.40
C ARG A 79 0.69 -13.91 -5.42
N GLU A 80 -0.28 -13.24 -4.82
CA GLU A 80 -1.66 -13.73 -4.79
C GLU A 80 -2.30 -13.74 -6.19
N ALA A 81 -2.02 -12.73 -7.02
CA ALA A 81 -2.47 -12.69 -8.40
C ALA A 81 -1.86 -13.83 -9.24
N GLU A 82 -0.56 -14.10 -9.07
CA GLU A 82 0.13 -15.19 -9.76
C GLU A 82 -0.42 -16.57 -9.35
N GLU A 83 -0.60 -16.82 -8.06
CA GLU A 83 -1.18 -18.07 -7.57
C GLU A 83 -2.63 -18.24 -8.06
N ARG A 84 -3.44 -17.18 -8.08
CA ARG A 84 -4.79 -17.22 -8.68
C ARG A 84 -4.75 -17.60 -10.15
N ALA A 85 -3.89 -16.94 -10.94
CA ALA A 85 -3.75 -17.23 -12.36
C ALA A 85 -3.27 -18.68 -12.61
N LYS A 86 -2.33 -19.17 -11.80
CA LYS A 86 -1.84 -20.55 -11.85
C LYS A 86 -2.94 -21.56 -11.53
N HIS A 87 -3.72 -21.33 -10.48
CA HIS A 87 -4.86 -22.18 -10.13
C HIS A 87 -5.93 -22.20 -11.23
N GLU A 88 -6.24 -21.05 -11.80
CA GLU A 88 -7.20 -20.95 -12.90
C GLU A 88 -6.72 -21.72 -14.14
N ARG A 89 -5.46 -21.53 -14.54
CA ARG A 89 -4.83 -22.29 -15.62
C ARG A 89 -4.86 -23.79 -15.37
N ALA A 90 -4.53 -24.23 -14.15
CA ALA A 90 -4.57 -25.64 -13.78
C ALA A 90 -6.00 -26.22 -13.89
N ARG A 91 -7.02 -25.48 -13.43
CA ARG A 91 -8.43 -25.89 -13.57
C ARG A 91 -8.84 -25.98 -15.02
N ALA A 92 -8.55 -24.96 -15.83
CA ALA A 92 -8.85 -24.94 -17.26
C ALA A 92 -8.22 -26.14 -17.98
N ASN A 93 -6.95 -26.43 -17.69
CA ASN A 93 -6.24 -27.58 -18.23
C ASN A 93 -6.85 -28.92 -17.79
N GLY A 94 -7.30 -29.02 -16.53
CA GLY A 94 -8.01 -30.20 -16.03
C GLY A 94 -9.31 -30.48 -16.78
N TYR A 95 -10.19 -29.47 -16.91
CA TYR A 95 -11.44 -29.60 -17.67
C TYR A 95 -11.19 -29.95 -19.13
N LYS A 96 -10.22 -29.31 -19.76
CA LYS A 96 -9.77 -29.60 -21.13
C LYS A 96 -9.33 -31.06 -21.27
N GLY A 97 -8.46 -31.55 -20.39
CA GLY A 97 -8.01 -32.94 -20.42
C GLY A 97 -9.17 -33.94 -20.31
N HIS A 98 -10.15 -33.65 -19.45
CA HIS A 98 -11.37 -34.46 -19.35
C HIS A 98 -12.21 -34.42 -20.63
N ALA A 99 -12.44 -33.24 -21.21
CA ALA A 99 -13.22 -33.06 -22.44
C ALA A 99 -12.56 -33.76 -23.64
N THR A 100 -11.26 -33.58 -23.85
CA THR A 100 -10.50 -34.25 -24.92
C THR A 100 -10.53 -35.76 -24.74
N ARG A 101 -10.39 -36.27 -23.52
CA ARG A 101 -10.45 -37.72 -23.24
C ARG A 101 -11.84 -38.30 -23.54
N ILE A 102 -12.92 -37.63 -23.13
CA ILE A 102 -14.30 -38.07 -23.39
C ILE A 102 -14.57 -38.08 -24.89
N THR A 103 -14.22 -37.02 -25.60
CA THR A 103 -14.45 -36.90 -27.05
C THR A 103 -13.64 -37.92 -27.85
N LYS A 104 -12.37 -38.17 -27.49
CA LYS A 104 -11.55 -39.25 -28.08
C LYS A 104 -12.19 -40.63 -27.87
N ARG A 105 -12.70 -40.92 -26.67
CA ARG A 105 -13.38 -42.19 -26.35
C ARG A 105 -14.68 -42.34 -27.13
N ALA A 106 -15.50 -41.29 -27.21
CA ALA A 106 -16.73 -41.29 -27.99
C ALA A 106 -16.46 -41.54 -29.49
N LYS A 107 -15.43 -40.90 -30.06
CA LYS A 107 -14.98 -41.14 -31.45
C LYS A 107 -14.62 -42.61 -31.68
N ALA A 108 -13.96 -43.25 -30.71
CA ALA A 108 -13.60 -44.66 -30.76
C ALA A 108 -14.76 -45.63 -30.44
N GLY A 109 -15.95 -45.12 -30.10
CA GLY A 109 -17.09 -45.95 -29.68
C GLY A 109 -16.94 -46.58 -28.29
N VAL A 110 -16.17 -45.95 -27.41
CA VAL A 110 -15.88 -46.43 -26.05
C VAL A 110 -16.65 -45.62 -25.01
N CYS A 111 -17.32 -46.30 -24.07
CA CYS A 111 -18.00 -45.67 -22.95
C CYS A 111 -17.02 -44.91 -22.04
N PRO A 112 -17.25 -43.62 -21.72
CA PRO A 112 -16.40 -42.88 -20.80
C PRO A 112 -16.54 -43.35 -19.34
N CYS A 113 -17.66 -44.00 -18.98
CA CYS A 113 -17.94 -44.41 -17.60
C CYS A 113 -17.36 -45.80 -17.25
N CYS A 114 -17.49 -46.77 -18.15
CA CYS A 114 -17.15 -48.18 -17.86
C CYS A 114 -16.14 -48.81 -18.84
N ASN A 115 -15.56 -48.03 -19.77
CA ASN A 115 -14.59 -48.49 -20.77
C ASN A 115 -15.08 -49.61 -21.71
N ARG A 116 -16.38 -49.92 -21.71
CA ARG A 116 -16.99 -50.87 -22.63
C ARG A 116 -16.97 -50.30 -24.06
N SER A 117 -16.61 -51.14 -25.02
CA SER A 117 -16.60 -50.78 -26.44
C SER A 117 -17.90 -51.20 -27.11
N PHE A 118 -18.49 -50.30 -27.90
CA PHE A 118 -19.71 -50.54 -28.66
C PHE A 118 -19.36 -50.56 -30.16
N GLN A 119 -19.27 -51.75 -30.74
CA GLN A 119 -18.86 -51.93 -32.14
C GLN A 119 -19.77 -51.16 -33.13
N GLN A 120 -21.07 -51.09 -32.86
CA GLN A 120 -22.02 -50.35 -33.70
C GLN A 120 -21.76 -48.85 -33.65
N LEU A 121 -21.43 -48.30 -32.47
CA LEU A 121 -21.08 -46.88 -32.33
C LEU A 121 -19.76 -46.57 -33.02
N ALA A 122 -18.74 -47.40 -32.84
CA ALA A 122 -17.45 -47.23 -33.51
C ALA A 122 -17.61 -47.21 -35.05
N ARG A 123 -18.38 -48.15 -35.60
CA ARG A 123 -18.69 -48.21 -37.03
C ARG A 123 -19.50 -47.00 -37.49
N HIS A 124 -20.49 -46.58 -36.70
CA HIS A 124 -21.29 -45.38 -36.97
C HIS A 124 -20.41 -44.12 -37.04
N MET A 125 -19.55 -43.91 -36.04
CA MET A 125 -18.63 -42.78 -36.01
C MET A 125 -17.67 -42.80 -37.21
N ALA A 126 -17.13 -43.96 -37.57
CA ALA A 126 -16.25 -44.08 -38.73
C ALA A 126 -16.97 -43.80 -40.08
N ALA A 127 -18.20 -44.29 -40.25
CA ALA A 127 -18.93 -44.17 -41.51
C ALA A 127 -19.68 -42.84 -41.68
N LYS A 128 -20.21 -42.28 -40.58
CA LYS A 128 -21.04 -41.06 -40.60
C LYS A 128 -20.33 -39.83 -40.09
N HIS A 129 -19.31 -39.99 -39.26
CA HIS A 129 -18.56 -38.89 -38.65
C HIS A 129 -17.03 -39.03 -38.81
N PRO A 130 -16.51 -39.31 -40.03
CA PRO A 130 -15.07 -39.48 -40.23
C PRO A 130 -14.28 -38.21 -39.88
N GLN A 131 -14.88 -37.04 -40.04
CA GLN A 131 -14.30 -35.74 -39.74
C GLN A 131 -14.50 -35.28 -38.29
N PHE A 132 -15.16 -36.08 -37.43
CA PHE A 132 -15.33 -35.69 -36.03
C PHE A 132 -13.95 -35.55 -35.38
N THR A 133 -13.62 -34.32 -35.00
CA THR A 133 -12.35 -33.99 -34.38
C THR A 133 -12.62 -33.84 -32.88
N PRO A 134 -11.93 -34.62 -32.03
CA PRO A 134 -12.01 -34.42 -30.59
C PRO A 134 -11.70 -32.96 -30.24
N LEU A 135 -12.28 -32.44 -29.17
CA LEU A 135 -12.04 -31.05 -28.77
C LEU A 135 -10.54 -30.84 -28.51
N GLU A 136 -9.91 -30.07 -29.39
CA GLU A 136 -8.56 -29.54 -29.26
C GLU A 136 -8.71 -28.08 -28.84
N VAL A 137 -8.70 -27.85 -27.53
CA VAL A 137 -8.62 -26.48 -27.00
C VAL A 137 -7.14 -26.10 -27.05
N GLU A 138 -6.76 -24.89 -27.47
CA GLU A 138 -5.35 -24.46 -27.40
C GLU A 138 -4.94 -24.19 -25.94
N PRO A 139 -3.65 -24.31 -25.56
CA PRO A 139 -3.21 -23.88 -24.23
C PRO A 139 -3.25 -22.34 -24.14
N ALA A 140 -3.75 -21.84 -23.01
CA ALA A 140 -3.71 -20.42 -22.66
C ALA A 140 -2.34 -20.01 -22.10
#